data_AF-A0A4Q7L5H1-F1
#
_entry.id   AF-A0A4Q7L5H1-F1
#
_cell.length_a   1.000
_cell.length_b   1.000
_cell.length_c   1.000
_cell.angle_alpha   90.00
_cell.angle_beta   90.00
_cell.angle_gamma   90.00
#
_symmetry.space_group_name_H-M   'P 1'
#
loop_
_entity.id
_entity.type
_entity.pdbx_description
1 polymer ?
#
loop_
_entity_poly.entity_id
_entity_poly.type
_entity_poly.pdbx_seq_one_letter_code
_entity_poly.pdbx_strand_id
1 'polypeptide(L)'
;MSDHSAALTYTSYLELDDVLAAQHPRSDEHDEMLFIVIHQVYELWFKQILHELRHLQRALAGEASTPHAVRTLRRTLTILKVVVAQVDVLETMTPRQFTGFRARLDASSGFQSAQFRELEAVLGRRDKRMLDTYPPDGEAWRRISDTMASPSLLDSFLVYLAKHGYPVPADLLDRDVREPHQPSEVVQDLLLRVYADDSGPATVAEHLVDLDEGLQEWRYRHVKMVERTIGGKPGTGGSSGAEYLRGTLFHPVFPDLWAVRSSL
;
A
#
# COMPACT_ATOMS: atom_id res chain seq x y z
N MET A 1 -13.64 -15.89 46.04
CA MET A 1 -12.71 -16.53 45.08
C MET A 1 -12.29 -15.43 44.12
N SER A 2 -11.07 -14.90 44.29
CA SER A 2 -10.60 -13.79 43.45
C SER A 2 -10.37 -14.30 42.04
N ASP A 3 -11.00 -13.63 41.10
CA ASP A 3 -10.78 -13.78 39.66
C ASP A 3 -9.33 -13.38 39.37
N HIS A 4 -8.44 -14.36 39.26
CA HIS A 4 -7.10 -14.14 38.74
C HIS A 4 -7.25 -13.91 37.24
N SER A 5 -7.45 -12.63 36.86
CA SER A 5 -7.09 -12.12 35.53
C SER A 5 -5.71 -12.68 35.20
N ALA A 6 -5.66 -13.70 34.33
CA ALA A 6 -4.39 -14.30 33.92
C ALA A 6 -3.47 -13.16 33.46
N ALA A 7 -2.31 -13.02 34.09
CA ALA A 7 -1.39 -11.95 33.75
C ALA A 7 -1.08 -12.01 32.24
N LEU A 8 -1.21 -10.87 31.56
CA LEU A 8 -0.86 -10.74 30.14
C LEU A 8 0.57 -11.26 29.92
N THR A 9 0.68 -12.42 29.27
CA THR A 9 1.95 -13.00 28.84
C THR A 9 2.28 -12.52 27.43
N TYR A 10 3.55 -12.62 27.02
CA TYR A 10 3.96 -12.32 25.65
C TYR A 10 3.13 -13.08 24.60
N THR A 11 2.91 -14.38 24.81
CA THR A 11 2.12 -15.25 23.93
C THR A 11 0.65 -14.81 23.84
N SER A 12 0.02 -14.50 24.97
CA SER A 12 -1.41 -14.10 25.00
C SER A 12 -1.63 -12.69 24.47
N TYR A 13 -0.68 -11.77 24.67
CA TYR A 13 -0.79 -10.41 24.15
C TYR A 13 -0.66 -10.34 22.62
N LEU A 14 0.18 -11.19 22.03
CA LEU A 14 0.43 -11.21 20.58
C LEU A 14 -0.39 -12.28 19.83
N GLU A 15 -1.26 -13.01 20.53
CA GLU A 15 -2.07 -14.11 19.97
C GLU A 15 -1.20 -15.12 19.19
N LEU A 16 -0.03 -15.48 19.74
CA LEU A 16 0.96 -16.28 19.00
C LEU A 16 0.46 -17.68 18.67
N ASP A 17 -0.44 -18.26 19.47
CA ASP A 17 -1.01 -19.57 19.16
C ASP A 17 -1.81 -19.53 17.85
N ASP A 18 -2.56 -18.44 17.60
CA ASP A 18 -3.30 -18.26 16.35
C ASP A 18 -2.36 -17.91 15.19
N VAL A 19 -1.40 -17.00 15.42
CA VAL A 19 -0.44 -16.57 14.38
C VAL A 19 0.45 -17.73 13.91
N LEU A 20 0.97 -18.53 14.85
CA LEU A 20 1.89 -19.64 14.56
C LEU A 20 1.19 -20.95 14.17
N ALA A 21 -0.14 -21.01 14.28
CA ALA A 21 -0.93 -22.13 13.77
C ALA A 21 -1.47 -21.90 12.35
N ALA A 22 -1.40 -20.68 11.81
CA ALA A 22 -2.02 -20.32 10.54
C ALA A 22 -1.30 -20.84 9.28
N GLN A 23 -0.15 -21.51 9.41
CA GLN A 23 0.62 -22.01 8.27
C GLN A 23 0.22 -23.44 7.91
N HIS A 24 -0.49 -23.61 6.79
CA HIS A 24 -0.99 -24.91 6.33
C HIS A 24 -0.54 -25.25 4.90
N PRO A 25 0.68 -25.78 4.71
CA PRO A 25 1.13 -26.29 3.41
C PRO A 25 0.17 -27.32 2.80
N ARG A 26 0.06 -27.34 1.47
CA ARG A 26 -0.78 -28.24 0.67
C ARG A 26 0.02 -29.29 -0.11
N SER A 27 1.34 -29.27 0.04
CA SER A 27 2.30 -30.21 -0.53
C SER A 27 3.35 -30.61 0.50
N ASP A 28 4.15 -31.62 0.14
CA ASP A 28 5.34 -32.03 0.91
C ASP A 28 6.60 -31.24 0.50
N GLU A 29 6.47 -30.23 -0.37
CA GLU A 29 7.60 -29.41 -0.79
C GLU A 29 8.06 -28.49 0.35
N HIS A 30 9.35 -28.52 0.66
CA HIS A 30 9.93 -27.81 1.80
C HIS A 30 9.70 -26.30 1.72
N ASP A 31 9.83 -25.75 0.51
CA ASP A 31 9.79 -24.32 0.25
C ASP A 31 8.37 -23.72 0.25
N GLU A 32 7.31 -24.53 0.37
CA GLU A 32 5.94 -24.00 0.49
C GLU A 32 5.74 -23.23 1.80
N MET A 33 6.43 -23.62 2.88
CA MET A 33 6.39 -22.87 4.15
C MET A 33 6.91 -21.44 3.98
N LEU A 34 8.02 -21.26 3.26
CA LEU A 34 8.55 -19.93 2.92
C LEU A 34 7.51 -19.13 2.13
N PHE A 35 6.87 -19.76 1.14
CA PHE A 35 5.83 -19.11 0.35
C PHE A 35 4.65 -18.64 1.22
N ILE A 36 4.22 -19.42 2.21
CA ILE A 36 3.11 -19.00 3.09
C ILE A 36 3.56 -17.86 4.02
N VAL A 37 4.66 -18.06 4.74
CA VAL A 37 5.14 -17.11 5.76
C VAL A 37 5.43 -15.74 5.15
N ILE A 38 6.07 -15.68 3.98
CA ILE A 38 6.40 -14.41 3.34
C ILE A 38 5.15 -13.59 3.00
N HIS A 39 4.08 -14.24 2.53
CA HIS A 39 2.82 -13.55 2.21
C HIS A 39 2.06 -13.13 3.48
N GLN A 40 2.08 -13.94 4.54
CA GLN A 40 1.50 -13.56 5.83
C GLN A 40 2.21 -12.34 6.43
N VAL A 41 3.54 -12.29 6.36
CA VAL A 41 4.30 -11.11 6.81
C VAL A 41 3.97 -9.88 5.97
N TYR A 42 3.80 -10.01 4.64
CA TYR A 42 3.32 -8.91 3.80
C TYR A 42 1.96 -8.38 4.27
N GLU A 43 1.00 -9.27 4.53
CA GLU A 43 -0.34 -8.88 5.00
C GLU A 43 -0.30 -8.20 6.38
N LEU A 44 0.61 -8.60 7.28
CA LEU A 44 0.83 -7.90 8.55
C LEU A 44 1.42 -6.50 8.34
N TRP A 45 2.38 -6.34 7.42
CA TRP A 45 2.91 -5.03 7.09
C TRP A 45 1.89 -4.13 6.38
N PHE A 46 1.06 -4.67 5.49
CA PHE A 46 -0.02 -3.92 4.86
C PHE A 46 -1.05 -3.46 5.89
N LYS A 47 -1.39 -4.31 6.87
CA LYS A 47 -2.25 -3.92 7.99
C LYS A 47 -1.65 -2.74 8.77
N GLN A 48 -0.35 -2.78 9.07
CA GLN A 48 0.33 -1.68 9.77
C GLN A 48 0.39 -0.41 8.92
N ILE A 49 0.75 -0.50 7.64
CA ILE A 49 0.79 0.65 6.73
C ILE A 49 -0.60 1.30 6.65
N LEU A 50 -1.66 0.50 6.46
CA LEU A 50 -3.04 1.01 6.44
C LEU A 50 -3.42 1.70 7.76
N HIS A 51 -2.99 1.16 8.90
CA HIS A 51 -3.21 1.79 10.19
C HIS A 51 -2.56 3.18 10.27
N GLU A 52 -1.29 3.29 9.86
CA GLU A 52 -0.54 4.55 9.85
C GLU A 52 -1.12 5.55 8.85
N LEU A 53 -1.45 5.11 7.62
CA LEU A 53 -1.97 6.01 6.58
C LEU A 53 -3.36 6.54 6.91
N ARG A 54 -4.27 5.72 7.46
CA ARG A 54 -5.58 6.21 7.91
C ARG A 54 -5.44 7.20 9.07
N HIS A 55 -4.48 6.97 9.95
CA HIS A 55 -4.15 7.93 11.00
C HIS A 55 -3.59 9.24 10.42
N LEU A 56 -2.69 9.15 9.45
CA LEU A 56 -2.12 10.30 8.73
C LEU A 56 -3.19 11.12 8.01
N GLN A 57 -4.13 10.49 7.31
CA GLN A 57 -5.24 11.19 6.63
C GLN A 57 -6.06 12.02 7.61
N ARG A 58 -6.46 11.43 8.74
CA ARG A 58 -7.17 12.16 9.80
C ARG A 58 -6.32 13.27 10.41
N ALA A 59 -5.02 13.05 10.56
CA ALA A 59 -4.09 14.03 11.09
C ALA A 59 -3.98 15.25 10.15
N LEU A 60 -3.77 15.01 8.86
CA LEU A 60 -3.66 16.06 7.82
C LEU A 60 -4.98 16.82 7.65
N ALA A 61 -6.12 16.13 7.65
CA ALA A 61 -7.44 16.74 7.55
C ALA A 61 -7.91 17.41 8.86
N GLY A 62 -7.27 17.11 9.99
CA GLY A 62 -7.58 17.61 11.33
C GLY A 62 -6.70 18.78 11.77
N GLU A 63 -6.40 18.86 13.06
CA GLU A 63 -5.55 19.90 13.66
C GLU A 63 -4.14 19.38 14.00
N ALA A 64 -3.73 18.23 13.43
CA ALA A 64 -2.46 17.64 13.82
C ALA A 64 -1.28 18.50 13.37
N SER A 65 -0.25 18.57 14.21
CA SER A 65 0.97 19.30 13.90
C SER A 65 1.80 18.58 12.83
N THR A 66 2.45 19.35 11.97
CA THR A 66 3.36 18.83 10.92
C THR A 66 4.38 17.81 11.43
N PRO A 67 5.02 17.99 12.61
CA PRO A 67 5.95 16.98 13.13
C PRO A 67 5.31 15.61 13.35
N HIS A 68 4.02 15.55 13.67
CA HIS A 68 3.31 14.28 13.84
C HIS A 68 3.04 13.57 12.52
N ALA A 69 2.65 14.33 11.49
CA ALA A 69 2.50 13.82 10.13
C ALA A 69 3.84 13.25 9.62
N VAL A 70 4.92 14.01 9.79
CA VAL A 70 6.28 13.58 9.42
C VAL A 70 6.71 12.30 10.14
N ARG A 71 6.47 12.17 11.46
CA ARG A 71 6.79 10.93 12.20
C ARG A 71 6.02 9.72 11.67
N THR A 72 4.73 9.91 11.36
CA THR A 72 3.86 8.86 10.81
C THR A 72 4.33 8.41 9.42
N LEU A 73 4.65 9.37 8.55
CA LEU A 73 5.24 9.11 7.24
C LEU A 73 6.57 8.37 7.35
N ARG A 74 7.50 8.84 8.18
CA ARG A 74 8.80 8.18 8.39
C ARG A 74 8.67 6.73 8.83
N ARG A 75 7.71 6.41 9.71
CA ARG A 75 7.43 5.03 10.09
C ARG A 75 6.93 4.22 8.90
N THR A 76 5.97 4.76 8.15
CA THR A 76 5.43 4.12 6.94
C THR A 76 6.52 3.83 5.91
N LEU A 77 7.39 4.81 5.62
CA LEU A 77 8.54 4.68 4.73
C LEU A 77 9.55 3.63 5.22
N THR A 78 9.77 3.57 6.53
CA THR A 78 10.66 2.55 7.12
C THR A 78 10.08 1.14 6.95
N ILE A 79 8.78 0.97 7.15
CA ILE A 79 8.11 -0.32 6.88
C ILE A 79 8.18 -0.66 5.39
N LEU A 80 7.99 0.31 4.51
CA LEU A 80 8.06 0.10 3.06
C LEU A 80 9.44 -0.41 2.62
N LYS A 81 10.53 0.09 3.21
CA LYS A 81 11.89 -0.46 3.00
C LYS A 81 12.00 -1.93 3.39
N VAL A 82 11.36 -2.34 4.49
CA VAL A 82 11.31 -3.75 4.91
C VAL A 82 10.52 -4.58 3.90
N VAL A 83 9.36 -4.10 3.48
CA VAL A 83 8.48 -4.74 2.48
C VAL A 83 9.21 -4.92 1.14
N VAL A 84 10.03 -3.95 0.71
CA VAL A 84 10.91 -4.06 -0.46
C VAL A 84 12.01 -5.10 -0.24
N ALA A 85 12.78 -4.99 0.85
CA ALA A 85 13.90 -5.89 1.13
C ALA A 85 13.46 -7.36 1.33
N GLN A 86 12.25 -7.57 1.84
CA GLN A 86 11.66 -8.89 2.04
C GLN A 86 11.56 -9.71 0.74
N VAL A 87 11.53 -9.06 -0.44
CA VAL A 87 11.60 -9.74 -1.74
C VAL A 87 12.86 -10.60 -1.86
N ASP A 88 13.98 -10.17 -1.29
CA ASP A 88 15.26 -10.91 -1.32
C ASP A 88 15.12 -12.32 -0.72
N VAL A 89 14.27 -12.49 0.30
CA VAL A 89 14.02 -13.79 0.93
C VAL A 89 13.32 -14.72 -0.06
N LEU A 90 12.30 -14.23 -0.76
CA LEU A 90 11.56 -15.02 -1.75
C LEU A 90 12.40 -15.34 -2.99
N GLU A 91 13.35 -14.46 -3.34
CA GLU A 91 14.29 -14.67 -4.43
C GLU A 91 15.27 -15.84 -4.23
N THR A 92 15.37 -16.36 -3.00
CA THR A 92 16.13 -17.59 -2.70
C THR A 92 15.42 -18.86 -3.20
N MET A 93 14.11 -18.79 -3.45
CA MET A 93 13.34 -19.89 -4.02
C MET A 93 13.61 -20.04 -5.52
N THR A 94 14.03 -21.22 -5.94
CA THR A 94 14.29 -21.53 -7.35
C THR A 94 12.98 -21.84 -8.11
N PRO A 95 12.98 -21.67 -9.45
CA PRO A 95 11.83 -22.06 -10.28
C PRO A 95 11.40 -23.52 -10.12
N ARG A 96 12.36 -24.42 -9.84
CA ARG A 96 12.09 -25.85 -9.62
C ARG A 96 11.33 -26.07 -8.32
N GLN A 97 11.77 -25.46 -7.22
CA GLN A 97 11.09 -25.52 -5.92
C GLN A 97 9.68 -24.96 -6.02
N PHE A 98 9.53 -23.78 -6.63
CA PHE A 98 8.20 -23.19 -6.84
C PHE A 98 7.29 -24.10 -7.68
N THR A 99 7.81 -24.72 -8.74
CA THR A 99 7.02 -25.65 -9.58
C THR A 99 6.57 -26.88 -8.81
N GLY A 100 7.31 -27.31 -7.77
CA GLY A 100 6.99 -28.45 -6.92
C GLY A 100 5.62 -28.35 -6.24
N PHE A 101 5.21 -27.15 -5.85
CA PHE A 101 3.92 -26.92 -5.19
C PHE A 101 2.95 -26.01 -5.96
N ARG A 102 3.38 -25.34 -7.04
CA ARG A 102 2.56 -24.39 -7.80
C ARG A 102 1.17 -24.92 -8.18
N ALA A 103 1.08 -26.19 -8.58
CA ALA A 103 -0.20 -26.80 -8.98
C ALA A 103 -1.22 -26.91 -7.83
N ARG A 104 -0.77 -26.84 -6.57
CA ARG A 104 -1.61 -26.88 -5.36
C ARG A 104 -2.12 -25.51 -4.92
N LEU A 105 -1.64 -24.43 -5.56
CA LEU A 105 -2.09 -23.06 -5.29
C LEU A 105 -3.47 -22.76 -5.92
N ASP A 106 -4.02 -23.66 -6.74
CA ASP A 106 -5.28 -23.47 -7.48
C ASP A 106 -5.36 -22.08 -8.13
N ALA A 107 -6.47 -21.35 -7.91
CA ALA A 107 -6.68 -19.99 -8.40
C ALA A 107 -6.17 -18.90 -7.43
N SER A 108 -5.46 -19.27 -6.35
CA SER A 108 -4.99 -18.29 -5.38
C SER A 108 -3.93 -17.38 -5.99
N SER A 109 -4.10 -16.08 -5.80
CA SER A 109 -3.22 -15.08 -6.39
C SER A 109 -3.17 -13.81 -5.55
N GLY A 110 -2.01 -13.13 -5.54
CA GLY A 110 -1.86 -11.80 -4.93
C GLY A 110 -2.85 -10.76 -5.46
N PHE A 111 -3.51 -11.01 -6.60
CA PHE A 111 -4.65 -10.20 -7.07
C PHE A 111 -5.79 -10.08 -6.07
N GLN A 112 -5.94 -11.07 -5.19
CA GLN A 112 -7.00 -11.20 -4.20
C GLN A 112 -6.63 -10.57 -2.85
N SER A 113 -5.47 -9.92 -2.73
CA SER A 113 -5.10 -9.18 -1.51
C SER A 113 -6.01 -7.95 -1.35
N ALA A 114 -7.00 -8.08 -0.48
CA ALA A 114 -7.93 -7.00 -0.18
C ALA A 114 -7.22 -5.82 0.51
N GLN A 115 -6.25 -6.09 1.38
CA GLN A 115 -5.49 -5.02 2.05
C GLN A 115 -4.61 -4.26 1.06
N PHE A 116 -3.99 -4.94 0.09
CA PHE A 116 -3.23 -4.24 -0.95
C PHE A 116 -4.12 -3.35 -1.82
N ARG A 117 -5.34 -3.81 -2.18
CA ARG A 117 -6.30 -2.96 -2.92
C ARG A 117 -6.78 -1.78 -2.10
N GLU A 118 -6.99 -1.98 -0.81
CA GLU A 118 -7.33 -0.91 0.11
C GLU A 118 -6.19 0.10 0.24
N LEU A 119 -4.93 -0.36 0.27
CA LEU A 119 -3.76 0.52 0.25
C LEU A 119 -3.73 1.37 -1.01
N GLU A 120 -3.93 0.77 -2.19
CA GLU A 120 -4.02 1.52 -3.45
C GLU A 120 -5.16 2.56 -3.41
N ALA A 121 -6.31 2.22 -2.82
CA ALA A 121 -7.43 3.14 -2.66
C ALA A 121 -7.11 4.29 -1.69
N VAL A 122 -6.47 4.03 -0.55
CA VAL A 122 -6.01 5.09 0.37
C VAL A 122 -5.07 6.07 -0.34
N LEU A 123 -4.19 5.57 -1.21
CA LEU A 123 -3.24 6.39 -1.97
C LEU A 123 -3.88 7.16 -3.14
N GLY A 124 -5.13 6.89 -3.51
CA GLY A 124 -5.87 7.65 -4.53
C GLY A 124 -6.27 6.87 -5.78
N ARG A 125 -5.98 5.56 -5.86
CA ARG A 125 -6.46 4.73 -6.98
C ARG A 125 -7.98 4.56 -6.90
N ARG A 126 -8.68 4.75 -8.03
CA ARG A 126 -10.16 4.64 -8.14
C ARG A 126 -10.60 3.71 -9.26
N ASP A 127 -9.97 2.54 -9.35
CA ASP A 127 -10.26 1.55 -10.39
C ASP A 127 -11.36 0.57 -9.93
N LYS A 128 -12.62 0.86 -10.29
CA LYS A 128 -13.79 0.05 -9.89
C LYS A 128 -13.71 -1.40 -10.35
N ARG A 129 -12.99 -1.70 -11.44
CA ARG A 129 -12.79 -3.07 -11.95
C ARG A 129 -12.09 -3.98 -10.94
N MET A 130 -11.35 -3.41 -9.98
CA MET A 130 -10.71 -4.18 -8.92
C MET A 130 -11.72 -4.79 -7.94
N LEU A 131 -12.93 -4.23 -7.85
CA LEU A 131 -14.00 -4.76 -7.01
C LEU A 131 -14.61 -6.05 -7.58
N ASP A 132 -14.52 -6.26 -8.90
CA ASP A 132 -15.11 -7.41 -9.60
C ASP A 132 -14.52 -8.75 -9.13
N THR A 133 -13.35 -8.72 -8.49
CA THR A 133 -12.68 -9.90 -7.91
C THR A 133 -13.29 -10.33 -6.56
N TYR A 134 -14.12 -9.48 -5.94
CA TYR A 134 -14.71 -9.73 -4.63
C TYR A 134 -16.23 -9.90 -4.74
N PRO A 135 -16.84 -10.78 -3.94
CA PRO A 135 -18.30 -10.88 -3.87
C PRO A 135 -18.90 -9.50 -3.52
N PRO A 136 -19.91 -9.02 -4.28
CA PRO A 136 -20.62 -7.79 -3.95
C PRO A 136 -21.11 -7.81 -2.50
N ASP A 137 -20.97 -6.68 -1.81
CA ASP A 137 -21.33 -6.51 -0.39
C ASP A 137 -20.61 -7.44 0.61
N GLY A 138 -19.59 -8.19 0.16
CA GLY A 138 -18.65 -8.89 1.03
C GLY A 138 -17.83 -7.92 1.88
N GLU A 139 -17.19 -8.42 2.95
CA GLU A 139 -16.40 -7.58 3.85
C GLU A 139 -15.26 -6.85 3.12
N ALA A 140 -14.47 -7.57 2.33
CA ALA A 140 -13.39 -7.00 1.53
C ALA A 140 -13.92 -5.98 0.50
N TRP A 141 -15.02 -6.31 -0.18
CA TRP A 141 -15.66 -5.41 -1.14
C TRP A 141 -16.08 -4.10 -0.47
N ARG A 142 -16.75 -4.16 0.69
CA ARG A 142 -17.18 -2.99 1.45
C ARG A 142 -15.98 -2.14 1.89
N ARG A 143 -14.95 -2.74 2.49
CA ARG A 143 -13.75 -1.99 2.91
C ARG A 143 -13.10 -1.22 1.75
N ILE A 144 -12.94 -1.87 0.60
CA ILE A 144 -12.33 -1.24 -0.59
C ILE A 144 -13.26 -0.16 -1.16
N SER A 145 -14.55 -0.45 -1.33
CA SER A 145 -15.54 0.48 -1.87
C SER A 145 -15.69 1.72 -0.98
N ASP A 146 -15.78 1.55 0.34
CA ASP A 146 -15.87 2.64 1.31
C ASP A 146 -14.60 3.51 1.28
N THR A 147 -13.42 2.88 1.14
CA THR A 147 -12.14 3.60 0.98
C THR A 147 -12.09 4.36 -0.35
N MET A 148 -12.58 3.79 -1.45
CA MET A 148 -12.70 4.49 -2.73
C MET A 148 -13.71 5.64 -2.69
N ALA A 149 -14.69 5.59 -1.78
CA ALA A 149 -15.69 6.63 -1.58
C ALA A 149 -15.31 7.67 -0.51
N SER A 150 -14.09 7.61 0.03
CA SER A 150 -13.57 8.57 1.00
C SER A 150 -12.34 9.32 0.46
N PRO A 151 -11.98 10.47 1.06
CA PRO A 151 -10.79 11.23 0.65
C PRO A 151 -9.54 10.35 0.65
N SER A 152 -8.71 10.48 -0.39
CA SER A 152 -7.38 9.87 -0.47
C SER A 152 -6.38 10.59 0.43
N LEU A 153 -5.15 10.06 0.48
CA LEU A 153 -4.04 10.72 1.15
C LEU A 153 -3.71 12.08 0.49
N LEU A 154 -3.80 12.16 -0.83
CA LEU A 154 -3.59 13.40 -1.57
C LEU A 154 -4.66 14.44 -1.24
N ASP A 155 -5.94 14.04 -1.20
CA ASP A 155 -7.04 14.94 -0.81
C ASP A 155 -6.82 15.49 0.61
N SER A 156 -6.38 14.62 1.53
CA SER A 156 -6.06 15.02 2.91
C SER A 156 -4.86 15.98 2.96
N PHE A 157 -3.86 15.79 2.09
CA PHE A 157 -2.72 16.69 1.96
C PHE A 157 -3.13 18.06 1.41
N LEU A 158 -4.04 18.13 0.43
CA LEU A 158 -4.57 19.39 -0.07
C LEU A 158 -5.33 20.17 1.02
N VAL A 159 -6.14 19.50 1.82
CA VAL A 159 -6.79 20.10 3.00
C VAL A 159 -5.73 20.64 3.98
N TYR A 160 -4.67 19.86 4.23
CA TYR A 160 -3.56 20.27 5.08
C TYR A 160 -2.87 21.54 4.55
N LEU A 161 -2.61 21.63 3.24
CA LEU A 161 -2.04 22.82 2.62
C LEU A 161 -2.94 24.05 2.79
N ALA A 162 -4.25 23.91 2.58
CA ALA A 162 -5.21 24.99 2.79
C ALA A 162 -5.16 25.52 4.23
N LYS A 163 -5.06 24.62 5.22
CA LYS A 163 -4.91 25.00 6.64
C LYS A 163 -3.60 25.69 6.98
N HIS A 164 -2.54 25.45 6.19
CA HIS A 164 -1.26 26.14 6.31
C HIS A 164 -1.21 27.46 5.51
N GLY A 165 -2.36 27.92 5.00
CA GLY A 165 -2.49 29.22 4.34
C GLY A 165 -2.13 29.22 2.86
N TYR A 166 -1.88 28.05 2.24
CA TYR A 166 -1.70 27.99 0.80
C TYR A 166 -3.06 28.14 0.09
N PRO A 167 -3.12 28.81 -1.08
CA PRO A 167 -4.36 29.12 -1.76
C PRO A 167 -4.85 27.91 -2.57
N VAL A 168 -5.30 26.86 -1.88
CA VAL A 168 -5.87 25.66 -2.52
C VAL A 168 -7.26 26.00 -3.06
N PRO A 169 -7.52 25.81 -4.36
CA PRO A 169 -8.84 26.02 -4.96
C PRO A 169 -9.94 25.19 -4.28
N ALA A 170 -11.13 25.79 -4.11
CA ALA A 170 -12.26 25.13 -3.46
C ALA A 170 -12.77 23.89 -4.23
N ASP A 171 -12.69 23.90 -5.56
CA ASP A 171 -13.06 22.76 -6.41
C ASP A 171 -12.14 21.55 -6.23
N LEU A 172 -10.89 21.76 -5.79
CA LEU A 172 -9.99 20.66 -5.40
C LEU A 172 -10.32 20.12 -4.00
N LEU A 173 -10.84 20.95 -3.10
CA LEU A 173 -11.24 20.55 -1.75
C LEU A 173 -12.61 19.85 -1.73
N ASP A 174 -13.52 20.25 -2.63
CA ASP A 174 -14.91 19.76 -2.72
C ASP A 174 -15.13 18.79 -3.89
N ARG A 175 -14.04 18.24 -4.47
CA ARG A 175 -14.12 17.31 -5.61
C ARG A 175 -14.88 16.03 -5.28
N ASP A 176 -15.36 15.35 -6.33
CA ASP A 176 -15.82 13.95 -6.17
C ASP A 176 -14.61 13.04 -5.91
N VAL A 177 -14.43 12.67 -4.64
CA VAL A 177 -13.35 11.78 -4.17
C VAL A 177 -13.46 10.36 -4.73
N ARG A 178 -14.59 9.99 -5.36
CA ARG A 178 -14.75 8.68 -6.03
C ARG A 178 -14.03 8.61 -7.37
N GLU A 179 -13.68 9.76 -7.94
CA GLU A 179 -12.99 9.86 -9.21
C GLU A 179 -11.47 10.01 -9.01
N PRO A 180 -10.64 9.37 -9.85
CA PRO A 180 -9.20 9.44 -9.71
C PRO A 180 -8.70 10.88 -9.88
N HIS A 181 -7.68 11.25 -9.09
CA HIS A 181 -7.01 12.53 -9.26
C HIS A 181 -6.39 12.63 -10.65
N GLN A 182 -6.62 13.74 -11.33
CA GLN A 182 -6.04 14.02 -12.64
C GLN A 182 -4.88 15.00 -12.46
N PRO A 183 -3.76 14.84 -13.20
CA PRO A 183 -2.70 15.83 -13.22
C PRO A 183 -3.25 17.23 -13.49
N SER A 184 -2.75 18.21 -12.74
CA SER A 184 -3.30 19.57 -12.73
C SER A 184 -2.18 20.59 -12.59
N GLU A 185 -2.06 21.48 -13.58
CA GLU A 185 -1.12 22.61 -13.54
C GLU A 185 -1.39 23.50 -12.31
N VAL A 186 -2.65 23.61 -11.88
CA VAL A 186 -3.03 24.37 -10.68
C VAL A 186 -2.45 23.76 -9.41
N VAL A 187 -2.41 22.42 -9.31
CA VAL A 187 -1.76 21.72 -8.20
C VAL A 187 -0.24 21.90 -8.29
N GLN A 188 0.34 21.89 -9.49
CA GLN A 188 1.78 22.09 -9.67
C GLN A 188 2.22 23.50 -9.27
N ASP A 189 1.47 24.54 -9.65
CA ASP A 189 1.71 25.93 -9.22
C ASP A 189 1.60 26.09 -7.70
N LEU A 190 0.64 25.40 -7.07
CA LEU A 190 0.52 25.35 -5.62
C LEU A 190 1.77 24.71 -4.99
N LEU A 191 2.22 23.57 -5.53
CA LEU A 191 3.40 22.87 -5.06
C LEU A 191 4.68 23.71 -5.22
N LEU A 192 4.84 24.48 -6.30
CA LEU A 192 5.96 25.42 -6.43
C LEU A 192 6.04 26.40 -5.26
N ARG A 193 4.90 26.91 -4.78
CA ARG A 193 4.85 27.79 -3.61
C ARG A 193 5.20 27.04 -2.32
N VAL A 194 4.73 25.80 -2.18
CA VAL A 194 5.07 24.94 -1.04
C VAL A 194 6.58 24.70 -0.98
N TYR A 195 7.20 24.37 -2.11
CA TYR A 195 8.64 24.15 -2.19
C TYR A 195 9.47 25.42 -1.99
N ALA A 196 9.01 26.57 -2.50
CA ALA A 196 9.70 27.84 -2.32
C ALA A 196 9.73 28.31 -0.85
N ASP A 197 8.73 27.91 -0.04
CA ASP A 197 8.66 28.24 1.38
C ASP A 197 9.58 27.38 2.26
N ASP A 198 10.03 26.21 1.75
CA ASP A 198 10.93 25.25 2.43
C ASP A 198 10.55 24.95 3.90
N SER A 199 9.25 24.94 4.16
CA SER A 199 8.69 24.78 5.50
C SER A 199 8.20 23.35 5.74
N GLY A 200 7.55 23.11 6.88
CA GLY A 200 7.03 21.79 7.24
C GLY A 200 6.18 21.12 6.14
N PRO A 201 5.24 21.82 5.49
CA PRO A 201 4.54 21.35 4.30
C PRO A 201 5.41 20.83 3.15
N ALA A 202 6.56 21.44 2.86
CA ALA A 202 7.51 20.95 1.85
C ALA A 202 8.11 19.60 2.27
N THR A 203 8.47 19.46 3.55
CA THR A 203 8.92 18.17 4.11
C THR A 203 7.86 17.08 3.97
N VAL A 204 6.58 17.40 4.18
CA VAL A 204 5.48 16.45 3.99
C VAL A 204 5.37 16.05 2.51
N ALA A 205 5.48 17.01 1.60
CA ALA A 205 5.48 16.75 0.16
C ALA A 205 6.61 15.80 -0.26
N GLU A 206 7.83 16.00 0.25
CA GLU A 206 8.96 15.08 -0.01
C GLU A 206 8.68 13.67 0.48
N HIS A 207 8.11 13.51 1.68
CA HIS A 207 7.78 12.19 2.19
C HIS A 207 6.63 11.50 1.44
N LEU A 208 5.75 12.26 0.78
CA LEU A 208 4.77 11.68 -0.14
C LEU A 208 5.43 11.21 -1.45
N VAL A 209 6.45 11.93 -1.94
CA VAL A 209 7.28 11.45 -3.06
C VAL A 209 8.03 10.19 -2.67
N ASP A 210 8.67 10.15 -1.50
CA ASP A 210 9.34 8.95 -0.96
C ASP A 210 8.38 7.75 -0.88
N LEU A 211 7.11 8.00 -0.54
CA LEU A 211 6.09 6.96 -0.41
C LEU A 211 5.71 6.37 -1.78
N ASP A 212 5.53 7.23 -2.79
CA ASP A 212 5.29 6.81 -4.17
C ASP A 212 6.50 6.03 -4.70
N GLU A 213 7.72 6.57 -4.54
CA GLU A 213 8.96 5.94 -4.97
C GLU A 213 9.10 4.53 -4.38
N GLY A 214 8.94 4.39 -3.06
CA GLY A 214 9.02 3.08 -2.41
C GLY A 214 7.95 2.09 -2.88
N LEU A 215 6.75 2.56 -3.25
CA LEU A 215 5.71 1.71 -3.83
C LEU A 215 6.11 1.25 -5.24
N GLN A 216 6.67 2.15 -6.06
CA GLN A 216 7.18 1.79 -7.38
C GLN A 216 8.34 0.80 -7.29
N GLU A 217 9.26 1.01 -6.34
CA GLU A 217 10.38 0.10 -6.07
C GLU A 217 9.84 -1.29 -5.71
N TRP A 218 8.88 -1.38 -4.79
CA TRP A 218 8.27 -2.66 -4.44
C TRP A 218 7.59 -3.33 -5.63
N ARG A 219 6.81 -2.59 -6.44
CA ARG A 219 6.18 -3.13 -7.65
C ARG A 219 7.23 -3.65 -8.63
N TYR A 220 8.31 -2.91 -8.84
CA TYR A 220 9.39 -3.33 -9.72
C TYR A 220 10.06 -4.62 -9.22
N ARG A 221 10.44 -4.66 -7.93
CA ARG A 221 11.03 -5.84 -7.30
C ARG A 221 10.08 -7.04 -7.41
N HIS A 222 8.79 -6.85 -7.18
CA HIS A 222 7.77 -7.89 -7.34
C HIS A 222 7.70 -8.40 -8.78
N VAL A 223 7.70 -7.53 -9.79
CA VAL A 223 7.76 -7.93 -11.21
C VAL A 223 8.99 -8.79 -11.49
N LYS A 224 10.18 -8.34 -11.08
CA LYS A 224 11.43 -9.09 -11.33
C LYS A 224 11.44 -10.43 -10.61
N MET A 225 10.90 -10.49 -9.39
CA MET A 225 10.72 -11.74 -8.63
C MET A 225 9.78 -12.72 -9.35
N VAL A 226 8.67 -12.24 -9.90
CA VAL A 226 7.77 -13.09 -10.69
C VAL A 226 8.47 -13.58 -11.97
N GLU A 227 9.12 -12.69 -12.71
CA GLU A 227 9.85 -13.03 -13.95
C GLU A 227 10.92 -14.11 -13.73
N ARG A 228 11.74 -14.00 -12.68
CA ARG A 228 12.76 -15.01 -12.39
C ARG A 228 12.19 -16.34 -11.93
N THR A 229 11.01 -16.34 -11.29
CA THR A 229 10.39 -17.54 -10.73
C THR A 229 9.59 -18.31 -11.77
N ILE A 230 8.84 -17.61 -12.62
CA ILE A 230 7.87 -18.23 -13.54
C ILE A 230 8.08 -17.86 -15.02
N GLY A 231 9.02 -16.98 -15.33
CA GLY A 231 9.23 -16.47 -16.69
C GLY A 231 8.02 -15.71 -17.22
N GLY A 232 7.66 -15.98 -18.47
CA GLY A 232 6.45 -15.44 -19.13
C GLY A 232 5.18 -16.29 -18.92
N LYS A 233 5.16 -17.22 -17.97
CA LYS A 233 3.97 -18.03 -17.71
C LYS A 233 2.84 -17.15 -17.15
N PRO A 234 1.56 -17.43 -17.51
CA PRO A 234 0.42 -16.77 -16.89
C PRO A 234 0.42 -16.90 -15.36
N GLY A 235 -0.21 -15.95 -14.68
CA GLY A 235 -0.43 -16.01 -13.23
C GLY A 235 -1.47 -17.07 -12.86
N THR A 236 -1.41 -17.59 -11.63
CA THR A 236 -2.43 -18.51 -11.08
C THR A 236 -3.81 -17.86 -10.98
N GLY A 237 -3.87 -16.53 -10.86
CA GLY A 237 -5.11 -15.74 -10.87
C GLY A 237 -5.65 -15.38 -12.26
N GLY A 238 -5.14 -15.97 -13.34
CA GLY A 238 -5.66 -15.76 -14.70
C GLY A 238 -5.13 -14.53 -15.45
N SER A 239 -4.22 -13.75 -14.87
CA SER A 239 -3.53 -12.66 -15.58
C SER A 239 -2.42 -13.17 -16.52
N SER A 240 -1.91 -12.30 -17.40
CA SER A 240 -0.72 -12.58 -18.21
C SER A 240 0.59 -12.66 -17.39
N GLY A 241 0.51 -12.71 -16.05
CA GLY A 241 1.65 -12.87 -15.16
C GLY A 241 2.49 -11.59 -15.09
N ALA A 242 3.79 -11.72 -15.41
CA ALA A 242 4.73 -10.61 -15.37
C ALA A 242 4.33 -9.44 -16.29
N GLU A 243 3.73 -9.72 -17.46
CA GLU A 243 3.30 -8.68 -18.40
C GLU A 243 2.25 -7.76 -17.80
N TYR A 244 1.21 -8.31 -17.17
CA TYR A 244 0.22 -7.51 -16.45
C TYR A 244 0.90 -6.64 -15.37
N LEU A 245 1.82 -7.23 -14.59
CA LEU A 245 2.46 -6.53 -13.48
C LEU A 245 3.33 -5.36 -13.98
N ARG A 246 3.98 -5.49 -15.14
CA ARG A 246 4.71 -4.38 -15.76
C ARG A 246 3.80 -3.20 -16.09
N GLY A 247 2.55 -3.45 -16.48
CA GLY A 247 1.54 -2.41 -16.70
C GLY A 247 1.14 -1.63 -15.45
N THR A 248 1.62 -2.02 -14.27
CA THR A 248 1.42 -1.27 -13.02
C THR A 248 2.58 -0.34 -12.66
N LEU A 249 3.70 -0.44 -13.39
CA LEU A 249 4.89 0.40 -13.21
C LEU A 249 4.73 1.74 -13.93
N PHE A 250 5.48 2.74 -13.48
CA PHE A 250 5.55 4.07 -14.11
C PHE A 250 4.22 4.85 -14.11
N HIS A 251 3.32 4.47 -13.21
CA HIS A 251 2.07 5.17 -12.92
C HIS A 251 2.14 5.69 -11.48
N PRO A 252 2.67 6.91 -11.26
CA PRO A 252 2.74 7.50 -9.93
C PRO A 252 1.33 7.71 -9.36
N VAL A 253 1.19 7.49 -8.05
CA VAL A 253 -0.05 7.79 -7.31
C VAL A 253 -0.19 9.30 -7.08
N PHE A 254 0.92 10.04 -7.05
CA PHE A 254 0.94 11.50 -6.89
C PHE A 254 1.58 12.20 -8.09
N PRO A 255 0.95 12.21 -9.28
CA PRO A 255 1.58 12.67 -10.51
C PRO A 255 2.10 14.11 -10.45
N ASP A 256 1.39 15.01 -9.78
CA ASP A 256 1.78 16.43 -9.70
C ASP A 256 3.02 16.66 -8.83
N LEU A 257 3.26 15.83 -7.80
CA LEU A 257 4.48 15.88 -6.98
C LEU A 257 5.74 15.52 -7.78
N TRP A 258 5.60 14.70 -8.82
CA TRP A 258 6.68 14.39 -9.75
C TRP A 258 6.80 15.44 -10.85
N ALA A 259 5.69 15.87 -11.44
CA ALA A 259 5.67 16.83 -12.54
C ALA A 259 6.32 18.16 -12.17
N VAL A 260 6.04 18.67 -10.95
CA VAL A 260 6.55 19.96 -10.46
C VAL A 260 8.09 20.05 -10.48
N ARG A 261 8.80 18.92 -10.42
CA ARG A 261 10.28 18.87 -10.46
C ARG A 261 10.87 19.52 -11.71
N SER A 262 10.14 19.55 -12.81
CA SER A 262 10.60 20.18 -14.07
C SER A 262 10.58 21.71 -14.00
N SER A 263 9.98 22.28 -12.95
CA SER A 263 9.73 23.71 -12.81
C SER A 263 10.27 24.30 -11.50
N LEU A 264 10.96 23.49 -10.68
CA LEU A 264 11.68 23.94 -9.48
C LEU A 264 13.00 24.65 -9.81
#